data_AF-F8B0F7-F1
#
_entry.id   AF-F8B0F7-F1
#
_cell.length_a   1.000
_cell.length_b   1.000
_cell.length_c   1.000
_cell.angle_alpha   90.00
_cell.angle_beta   90.00
_cell.angle_gamma   90.00
#
_symmetry.space_group_name_H-M   'P 1'
#
loop_
_entity.id
_entity.type
_entity.pdbx_description
1 polymer ?
#
loop_
_entity_poly.entity_id
_entity_poly.type
_entity_poly.pdbx_seq_one_letter_code
_entity_poly.pdbx_strand_id
1 'polypeptide(L)'
;MVGPLRQAGVFGAAGGDARGRERAGPPGVAGEPGEDRRERPDLPVPAPVALRNLGGEHPDPAGIASNLLATRLDTLVAAGVLRRVPYQEPGDRQRFEYQLTEQGLDLRPTLVALLEWGDKYLADPRGPSVVVRHRPANDEDACDEPVRVVLTCAAGHIQLPPHAVHRAPGPGARFLEAT
;
A
#
# COMPACT_ATOMS: atom_id res chain seq x y z
N MET A 1 36.58 -18.75 -36.19
CA MET A 1 36.37 -20.15 -35.76
C MET A 1 35.30 -20.10 -34.67
N VAL A 2 34.00 -20.09 -34.98
CA VAL A 2 33.11 -21.20 -35.38
C VAL A 2 33.10 -22.34 -34.35
N GLY A 3 32.01 -22.41 -33.58
CA GLY A 3 31.56 -23.54 -32.77
C GLY A 3 30.17 -23.24 -32.18
N PRO A 4 29.16 -24.13 -32.27
CA PRO A 4 27.78 -23.71 -32.52
C PRO A 4 26.85 -23.72 -31.30
N LEU A 5 25.86 -22.81 -31.31
CA LEU A 5 24.64 -22.89 -30.51
C LEU A 5 23.68 -23.90 -31.14
N ARG A 6 23.34 -24.94 -30.37
CA ARG A 6 22.37 -25.97 -30.73
C ARG A 6 20.95 -25.38 -30.73
N GLN A 7 20.27 -25.47 -31.86
CA GLN A 7 18.82 -25.39 -31.96
C GLN A 7 18.21 -26.80 -31.77
N ALA A 8 17.15 -26.86 -30.99
CA ALA A 8 16.06 -27.84 -31.05
C ALA A 8 14.85 -27.11 -30.43
N GLY A 9 13.66 -27.04 -31.00
CA GLY A 9 13.03 -27.87 -32.02
C GLY A 9 11.63 -28.22 -31.50
N VAL A 10 10.61 -27.62 -32.12
CA VAL A 10 9.29 -28.21 -32.40
C VAL A 10 8.37 -28.53 -31.20
N PHE A 11 7.34 -27.70 -31.01
CA PHE A 11 6.03 -28.16 -30.51
C PHE A 11 5.09 -28.33 -31.70
N GLY A 12 4.78 -29.58 -32.01
CA GLY A 12 3.79 -29.99 -33.02
C GLY A 12 2.37 -29.94 -32.47
N ALA A 13 1.45 -29.53 -33.33
CA ALA A 13 0.00 -29.54 -33.12
C ALA A 13 -0.62 -30.84 -33.65
N ALA A 14 -1.61 -31.37 -32.92
CA ALA A 14 -2.75 -32.20 -33.36
C ALA A 14 -3.58 -32.48 -32.09
N GLY A 15 -4.91 -32.45 -32.02
CA GLY A 15 -5.99 -32.42 -33.00
C GLY A 15 -7.10 -33.38 -32.51
N GLY A 16 -8.33 -32.87 -32.32
CA GLY A 16 -9.57 -33.64 -32.06
C GLY A 16 -9.75 -34.18 -30.63
N ASP A 17 -10.93 -34.33 -30.03
CA ASP A 17 -12.28 -34.45 -30.57
C ASP A 17 -13.30 -33.93 -29.53
N ALA A 18 -14.40 -33.37 -30.02
CA ALA A 18 -15.53 -32.89 -29.24
C ALA A 18 -16.61 -33.97 -29.20
N ARG A 19 -16.95 -34.48 -28.00
CA ARG A 19 -18.27 -35.05 -27.67
C ARG A 19 -18.33 -35.48 -26.20
N GLY A 20 -19.29 -34.94 -25.45
CA GLY A 20 -19.55 -35.34 -24.06
C GLY A 20 -20.16 -34.21 -23.22
N ARG A 21 -21.29 -33.64 -23.65
CA ARG A 21 -22.10 -32.76 -22.77
C ARG A 21 -22.92 -33.65 -21.83
N GLU A 22 -22.35 -33.99 -20.68
CA GLU A 22 -23.12 -34.42 -19.52
C GLU A 22 -23.57 -33.18 -18.73
N ARG A 23 -24.88 -33.06 -18.55
CA ARG A 23 -25.51 -32.00 -17.76
C ARG A 23 -25.29 -32.31 -16.28
N ALA A 24 -24.27 -31.71 -15.68
CA ALA A 24 -24.17 -31.60 -14.23
C ALA A 24 -25.26 -30.63 -13.73
N GLY A 25 -26.16 -31.13 -12.89
CA GLY A 25 -27.06 -30.28 -12.10
C GLY A 25 -26.27 -29.39 -11.13
N PRO A 26 -26.89 -28.33 -10.58
CA PRO A 26 -26.20 -27.43 -9.67
C PRO A 26 -25.69 -28.22 -8.45
N PRO A 27 -24.44 -28.04 -8.02
CA PRO A 27 -23.98 -28.64 -6.78
C PRO A 27 -24.82 -28.09 -5.62
N GLY A 28 -25.34 -29.00 -4.79
CA GLY A 28 -26.06 -28.67 -3.58
C GLY A 28 -25.23 -27.76 -2.69
N VAL A 29 -25.88 -26.75 -2.12
CA VAL A 29 -25.37 -25.88 -1.07
C VAL A 29 -24.97 -26.71 0.14
N ALA A 30 -23.69 -27.10 0.19
CA ALA A 30 -23.05 -27.66 1.36
C ALA A 30 -22.83 -26.53 2.38
N GLY A 31 -23.04 -26.87 3.65
CA GLY A 31 -23.21 -25.95 4.77
C GLY A 31 -22.11 -24.91 4.95
N GLU A 32 -22.52 -23.83 5.61
CA GLU A 32 -21.65 -22.75 6.07
C GLU A 32 -20.43 -23.32 6.80
N PRO A 33 -19.20 -23.07 6.31
CA PRO A 33 -18.03 -23.28 7.12
C PRO A 33 -18.06 -22.22 8.21
N GLY A 34 -18.18 -22.68 9.46
CA GLY A 34 -18.12 -21.85 10.64
C GLY A 34 -16.98 -20.85 10.52
N GLU A 35 -17.33 -19.60 10.84
CA GLU A 35 -16.42 -18.47 10.90
C GLU A 35 -15.26 -18.82 11.85
N ASP A 36 -14.19 -19.36 11.26
CA ASP A 36 -12.86 -19.42 11.86
C ASP A 36 -12.37 -17.97 11.89
N ARG A 37 -12.91 -17.23 12.87
CA ARG A 37 -12.38 -15.99 13.40
C ARG A 37 -11.01 -16.33 13.99
N ARG A 38 -10.05 -16.67 13.12
CA ARG A 38 -8.64 -16.55 13.45
C ARG A 38 -8.46 -15.09 13.75
N GLU A 39 -8.41 -14.80 15.04
CA GLU A 39 -7.79 -13.63 15.61
C GLU A 39 -6.68 -13.20 14.65
N ARG A 40 -6.91 -12.11 13.90
CA ARG A 40 -5.81 -11.42 13.26
C ARG A 40 -4.86 -11.15 14.42
N PRO A 41 -3.63 -11.69 14.43
CA PRO A 41 -2.72 -11.38 15.50
C PRO A 41 -2.64 -9.86 15.55
N ASP A 42 -2.90 -9.28 16.72
CA ASP A 42 -2.72 -7.87 16.99
C ASP A 42 -1.26 -7.56 16.68
N LEU A 43 -0.99 -7.21 15.42
CA LEU A 43 0.29 -6.69 15.02
C LEU A 43 0.50 -5.49 15.93
N PRO A 44 1.60 -5.45 16.69
CA PRO A 44 1.84 -4.35 17.61
C PRO A 44 1.74 -3.07 16.77
N VAL A 45 0.74 -2.23 17.08
CA VAL A 45 0.68 -0.89 16.53
C VAL A 45 2.04 -0.30 16.88
N PRO A 46 2.90 0.02 15.90
CA PRO A 46 4.22 0.53 16.20
C PRO A 46 4.03 1.74 17.10
N ALA A 47 4.84 1.84 18.16
CA ALA A 47 4.80 2.95 19.10
C ALA A 47 4.61 4.27 18.33
N PRO A 48 3.76 5.19 18.81
CA PRO A 48 3.42 6.40 18.08
C PRO A 48 4.71 7.03 17.58
N VAL A 49 4.85 7.09 16.25
CA VAL A 49 5.91 7.87 15.63
C VAL A 49 5.56 9.30 16.00
N ALA A 50 6.14 9.78 17.11
CA ALA A 50 6.14 11.19 17.42
C ALA A 50 6.79 11.85 16.20
N LEU A 51 6.01 12.62 15.44
CA LEU A 51 6.58 13.66 14.60
C LEU A 51 7.26 14.64 15.55
N ARG A 52 8.46 14.29 16.00
CA ARG A 52 9.26 15.11 16.90
C ARG A 52 9.48 16.44 16.23
N ASN A 53 9.09 17.48 16.96
CA ASN A 53 9.24 18.90 16.70
C ASN A 53 10.36 19.24 15.68
N LEU A 54 9.97 19.65 14.47
CA LEU A 54 10.81 20.39 13.50
C LEU A 54 11.08 21.83 13.97
N GLY A 55 11.27 22.04 15.27
CA GLY A 55 11.31 23.35 15.91
C GLY A 55 12.51 23.57 16.83
N GLY A 56 13.62 22.86 16.60
CA GLY A 56 14.86 23.00 17.36
C GLY A 56 16.07 23.07 16.43
N GLU A 57 16.70 24.24 16.38
CA GLU A 57 18.11 24.54 16.05
C GLU A 57 18.88 23.66 15.02
N HIS A 58 18.21 23.17 13.98
CA HIS A 58 18.81 22.72 12.72
C HIS A 58 18.06 23.42 11.58
N PRO A 59 18.72 23.80 10.46
CA PRO A 59 18.01 24.33 9.30
C PRO A 59 16.93 23.32 8.90
N ASP A 60 15.68 23.78 8.92
CA ASP A 60 14.48 22.97 8.71
C ASP A 60 14.65 22.07 7.47
N PRO A 61 14.72 20.73 7.60
CA PRO A 61 14.90 19.84 6.47
C PRO A 61 13.73 19.90 5.48
N ALA A 62 12.58 20.47 5.89
CA ALA A 62 11.44 20.66 5.01
C ALA A 62 11.49 21.98 4.23
N GLY A 63 12.23 23.01 4.67
CA GLY A 63 12.19 24.35 4.06
C GLY A 63 10.78 24.94 3.97
N ILE A 64 9.84 24.47 4.79
CA ILE A 64 8.43 24.87 4.75
C ILE A 64 8.24 26.02 5.74
N ALA A 65 7.68 27.14 5.27
CA ALA A 65 7.29 28.22 6.17
C ALA A 65 6.37 27.69 7.29
N SER A 66 6.68 28.01 8.55
CA SER A 66 6.00 27.50 9.75
C SER A 66 4.47 27.63 9.69
N ASN A 67 3.96 28.72 9.13
CA ASN A 67 2.53 28.96 8.93
C ASN A 67 1.88 27.95 7.95
N LEU A 68 2.60 27.60 6.89
CA LEU A 68 2.12 26.60 5.93
C LEU A 68 2.09 25.21 6.58
N LEU A 69 3.14 24.85 7.34
CA LEU A 69 3.17 23.59 8.06
C LEU A 69 2.00 23.48 9.05
N ALA A 70 1.77 24.51 9.86
CA ALA A 70 0.64 24.55 10.80
C ALA A 70 -0.70 24.35 10.10
N THR A 71 -0.93 25.08 9.00
CA THR A 71 -2.17 24.96 8.20
C THR A 71 -2.37 23.54 7.66
N ARG A 72 -1.30 22.88 7.19
CA ARG A 72 -1.37 21.50 6.69
C ARG A 72 -1.67 20.51 7.81
N LEU A 73 -1.04 20.67 8.97
CA LEU A 73 -1.30 19.81 10.14
C LEU A 73 -2.75 19.95 10.61
N ASP A 74 -3.28 21.18 10.69
CA ASP A 74 -4.69 21.41 11.05
C ASP A 74 -5.65 20.78 10.03
N THR A 75 -5.32 20.85 8.74
CA THR A 75 -6.11 20.19 7.68
C THR A 75 -6.14 18.67 7.88
N LEU A 76 -5.00 18.06 8.20
CA LEU A 76 -4.91 16.62 8.43
C LEU A 76 -5.61 16.18 9.72
N VAL A 77 -5.62 17.02 10.75
CA VAL A 77 -6.40 16.78 11.98
C VAL A 77 -7.90 16.86 11.69
N ALA A 78 -8.34 17.91 10.98
CA ALA A 78 -9.75 18.06 10.61
C ALA A 78 -10.26 16.91 9.72
N ALA A 79 -9.39 16.34 8.89
CA ALA A 79 -9.68 15.18 8.05
C ALA A 79 -9.63 13.82 8.79
N GLY A 80 -9.31 13.81 10.10
CA GLY A 80 -9.20 12.59 10.91
C GLY A 80 -7.94 11.75 10.65
N VAL A 81 -6.99 12.27 9.88
CA VAL A 81 -5.73 11.58 9.55
C VAL A 81 -4.73 11.66 10.71
N LEU A 82 -4.73 12.79 11.42
CA LEU A 82 -3.91 13.03 12.61
C LEU A 82 -4.81 13.31 13.82
N ARG A 83 -4.30 12.98 15.01
CA ARG A 83 -4.83 13.50 16.28
C ARG A 83 -3.78 14.33 16.99
N ARG A 84 -4.23 15.35 17.72
CA ARG A 84 -3.39 16.21 18.53
C ARG A 84 -3.37 15.71 19.97
N VAL A 85 -2.20 15.34 20.49
CA VAL A 85 -2.04 14.77 21.83
C VAL A 85 -1.23 15.74 22.68
N PRO A 86 -1.68 16.10 23.89
CA PRO A 86 -0.89 16.94 24.79
C PRO A 86 0.38 16.18 25.21
N TYR A 87 1.50 16.87 25.15
CA TYR A 87 2.81 16.37 25.54
C TYR A 87 3.48 17.39 26.45
N GLN A 88 4.14 16.92 27.50
CA GLN A 88 4.88 17.78 28.42
C GLN A 88 6.15 17.07 28.84
N GLU A 89 7.29 17.68 28.52
CA GLU A 89 8.56 17.26 29.13
C GLU A 89 8.64 17.74 30.57
N PRO A 90 9.24 16.95 31.48
CA PRO A 90 9.43 17.38 32.86
C PRO A 90 10.16 18.72 32.92
N GLY A 91 9.50 19.76 33.46
CA GLY A 91 10.04 21.11 33.58
C GLY A 91 9.66 22.08 32.44
N ASP A 92 8.97 21.60 31.41
CA ASP A 92 8.64 22.39 30.22
C ASP A 92 7.15 22.76 30.10
N ARG A 93 6.89 23.74 29.23
CA ARG A 93 5.55 24.20 28.85
C ARG A 93 4.83 23.08 28.08
N GLN A 94 3.52 22.91 28.32
CA GLN A 94 2.72 21.94 27.57
C GLN A 94 2.78 22.24 26.06
N ARG A 95 3.15 21.22 25.29
CA ARG A 95 3.19 21.21 23.82
C ARG A 95 2.16 20.20 23.30
N PHE A 96 2.01 20.17 21.99
CA PHE A 96 1.19 19.19 21.30
C PHE A 96 2.04 18.37 20.34
N GLU A 97 1.82 17.06 20.36
CA GLU A 97 2.32 16.14 19.35
C GLU A 97 1.19 15.75 18.39
N TYR A 98 1.56 15.48 17.15
CA TYR A 98 0.64 14.95 16.14
C TYR A 98 0.92 13.47 15.95
N GLN A 99 -0.10 12.63 16.14
CA GLN A 99 -0.01 11.18 15.98
C GLN A 99 -0.96 10.72 14.89
N LEU A 100 -0.52 9.76 14.07
CA LEU A 100 -1.39 9.12 13.07
C LEU A 100 -2.54 8.39 13.74
N THR A 101 -3.74 8.56 13.18
CA THR A 101 -4.90 7.71 13.46
C THR A 101 -4.81 6.41 12.66
N GLU A 102 -5.74 5.48 12.88
CA GLU A 102 -5.90 4.29 12.04
C GLU A 102 -6.10 4.67 10.57
N GLN A 103 -7.02 5.61 10.29
CA GLN A 103 -7.22 6.19 8.97
C GLN A 103 -5.92 6.76 8.37
N GLY A 104 -5.08 7.41 9.18
CA GLY A 104 -3.79 7.92 8.73
C GLY A 104 -2.76 6.83 8.44
N LEU A 105 -2.78 5.72 9.20
CA LEU A 105 -1.92 4.56 8.93
C LEU A 105 -2.33 3.85 7.63
N ASP A 106 -3.63 3.77 7.34
CA ASP A 106 -4.16 3.17 6.12
C ASP A 106 -3.78 3.92 4.83
N LEU A 107 -3.33 5.18 4.94
CA LEU A 107 -2.84 5.94 3.79
C LEU A 107 -1.45 5.53 3.31
N ARG A 108 -0.70 4.71 4.07
CA ARG A 108 0.68 4.30 3.73
C ARG A 108 0.82 3.77 2.30
N PRO A 109 0.00 2.82 1.79
CA PRO A 109 0.14 2.33 0.42
C PRO A 109 0.00 3.43 -0.63
N THR A 110 -0.87 4.42 -0.38
CA THR A 110 -1.04 5.57 -1.28
C THR A 110 0.22 6.43 -1.34
N LEU A 111 0.84 6.70 -0.18
CA LEU A 111 2.08 7.47 -0.11
C LEU A 111 3.24 6.74 -0.82
N VAL A 112 3.37 5.42 -0.64
CA VAL A 112 4.39 4.62 -1.34
C VAL A 112 4.17 4.65 -2.85
N ALA A 113 2.92 4.50 -3.32
CA ALA A 113 2.61 4.58 -4.75
C ALA A 113 2.95 5.95 -5.36
N LEU A 114 2.72 7.04 -4.62
CA LEU A 114 3.09 8.39 -5.04
C LEU A 114 4.62 8.57 -5.10
N LEU A 115 5.37 8.02 -4.14
CA LEU A 115 6.83 8.02 -4.16
C LEU A 115 7.34 7.25 -5.38
N GLU A 116 6.85 6.04 -5.65
CA GLU A 116 7.28 5.25 -6.82
C GLU A 116 7.01 5.97 -8.16
N TRP A 117 5.86 6.65 -8.26
CA TRP A 117 5.56 7.48 -9.42
C TRP A 117 6.55 8.66 -9.52
N GLY A 118 6.82 9.35 -8.41
CA GLY A 118 7.79 10.44 -8.34
C GLY A 118 9.19 9.98 -8.73
N ASP A 119 9.64 8.84 -8.23
CA ASP A 119 10.94 8.26 -8.53
C ASP A 119 11.10 7.96 -10.02
N LYS A 120 10.03 7.49 -10.67
CA LYS A 120 10.04 7.16 -12.09
C LYS A 120 10.12 8.38 -13.01
N TYR A 121 9.51 9.50 -12.62
CA TYR A 121 9.28 10.63 -13.53
C TYR A 121 9.96 11.94 -13.10
N LEU A 122 10.28 12.09 -11.82
CA LEU A 122 10.74 13.33 -11.19
C LEU A 122 12.07 13.17 -10.44
N ALA A 123 12.65 11.98 -10.37
CA ALA A 123 13.93 11.78 -9.69
C ALA A 123 15.06 12.58 -10.36
N ASP A 124 15.93 13.13 -9.53
CA ASP A 124 17.21 13.72 -9.93
C ASP A 124 18.11 12.62 -10.55
N PRO A 125 19.10 12.96 -11.41
CA PRO A 125 20.07 11.98 -11.91
C PRO A 125 20.80 11.16 -10.83
N ARG A 126 20.87 11.67 -9.60
CA ARG A 126 21.42 10.96 -8.43
C ARG A 126 20.46 9.91 -7.83
N GLY A 127 19.22 9.85 -8.30
CA GLY A 127 18.20 8.89 -7.88
C GLY A 127 17.14 9.48 -6.94
N PRO A 128 16.28 8.61 -6.37
CA PRO A 128 15.16 9.01 -5.53
C PRO A 128 15.62 9.58 -4.19
N SER A 129 14.94 10.61 -3.69
CA SER A 129 15.28 11.24 -2.40
C SER A 129 14.85 10.42 -1.19
N VAL A 130 13.86 9.53 -1.35
CA VAL A 130 13.33 8.67 -0.28
C VAL A 130 13.07 7.28 -0.86
N VAL A 131 13.60 6.24 -0.23
CA VAL A 131 13.31 4.84 -0.58
C VAL A 131 12.66 4.16 0.62
N VAL A 132 11.46 3.63 0.42
CA VAL A 132 10.78 2.81 1.43
C VAL A 132 11.34 1.40 1.36
N ARG A 133 11.94 0.92 2.46
CA ARG A 133 12.57 -0.40 2.55
C ARG A 133 11.86 -1.28 3.57
N HIS A 134 11.92 -2.59 3.34
CA HIS A 134 11.45 -3.56 4.30
C HIS A 134 12.27 -3.41 5.59
N ARG A 135 11.57 -3.38 6.72
CA ARG A 135 12.20 -3.46 8.04
C ARG A 135 11.89 -4.83 8.60
N PRO A 136 12.91 -5.66 8.87
CA PRO A 136 12.66 -6.99 9.41
C PRO A 136 12.11 -6.90 10.83
N ALA A 137 11.33 -7.92 11.21
CA ALA A 137 10.71 -7.99 12.53
C ALA A 137 11.68 -8.46 13.62
N ASN A 138 12.73 -9.18 13.24
CA ASN A 138 13.73 -9.75 14.12
C ASN A 138 15.06 -9.91 13.37
N ASP A 139 16.14 -10.19 14.11
CA ASP A 139 17.49 -10.29 13.55
C ASP A 139 17.71 -11.53 12.66
N GLU A 140 16.74 -12.46 12.62
CA GLU A 140 16.79 -13.66 11.76
C GLU A 140 16.36 -13.38 10.31
N ASP A 141 15.58 -12.31 10.09
CA ASP A 141 15.24 -11.80 8.77
C ASP A 141 16.14 -10.59 8.48
N ALA A 142 17.04 -10.69 7.50
CA ALA A 142 17.96 -9.61 7.14
C ALA A 142 17.51 -8.83 5.90
N CYS A 143 16.20 -8.75 5.64
CA CYS A 143 15.68 -8.13 4.43
C CYS A 143 15.56 -6.60 4.56
N ASP A 144 16.36 -5.86 3.78
CA ASP A 144 16.33 -4.40 3.60
C ASP A 144 15.95 -4.00 2.15
N GLU A 145 15.14 -4.83 1.49
CA GLU A 145 14.79 -4.60 0.09
C GLU A 145 13.73 -3.50 -0.08
N PRO A 146 13.75 -2.73 -1.19
CA PRO A 146 12.73 -1.73 -1.47
C PRO A 146 11.32 -2.32 -1.54
N VAL A 147 10.38 -1.69 -0.83
CA VAL A 147 8.97 -2.03 -0.87
C VAL A 147 8.34 -1.53 -2.17
N ARG A 148 7.38 -2.28 -2.69
CA ARG A 148 6.57 -1.90 -3.85
C ARG A 148 5.07 -2.04 -3.58
N VAL A 149 4.27 -1.17 -4.16
CA VAL A 149 2.81 -1.32 -4.16
C VAL A 149 2.38 -2.25 -5.28
N VAL A 150 1.55 -3.24 -4.95
CA VAL A 150 1.04 -4.22 -5.90
C VAL A 150 -0.48 -4.29 -5.81
N LEU A 151 -1.16 -4.30 -6.96
CA LEU A 151 -2.59 -4.56 -7.00
C LEU A 151 -2.81 -6.08 -6.93
N THR A 152 -3.68 -6.48 -6.01
CA THR A 152 -4.14 -7.86 -5.86
C THR A 152 -5.67 -7.92 -5.93
N CYS A 153 -6.23 -8.98 -6.51
CA CYS A 153 -7.66 -9.22 -6.45
C CYS A 153 -8.03 -10.20 -5.32
N ALA A 154 -9.32 -10.29 -5.00
CA ALA A 154 -9.82 -11.21 -3.96
C ALA A 154 -9.53 -12.70 -4.25
N ALA A 155 -9.26 -13.06 -5.52
CA ALA A 155 -8.87 -14.41 -5.91
C ALA A 155 -7.35 -14.66 -5.80
N GLY A 156 -6.56 -13.68 -5.35
CA GLY A 156 -5.12 -13.82 -5.12
C GLY A 156 -4.23 -13.56 -6.35
N HIS A 157 -4.78 -13.14 -7.49
CA HIS A 157 -3.95 -12.68 -8.60
C HIS A 157 -3.22 -11.38 -8.21
N ILE A 158 -1.90 -11.38 -8.31
CA ILE A 158 -1.02 -10.24 -8.01
C ILE A 158 -0.56 -9.54 -9.30
N GLN A 159 -0.01 -8.32 -9.16
CA GLN A 159 0.59 -7.57 -10.27
C GLN A 159 -0.38 -7.35 -11.45
N LEU A 160 -1.63 -7.00 -11.14
CA LEU A 160 -2.66 -6.79 -12.15
C LEU A 160 -2.29 -5.60 -13.06
N PRO A 161 -2.05 -5.81 -14.36
CA PRO A 161 -1.78 -4.71 -15.27
C PRO A 161 -3.04 -3.84 -15.46
N PRO A 162 -2.88 -2.56 -15.87
CA PRO A 162 -4.01 -1.63 -15.97
C PRO A 162 -5.20 -2.13 -16.82
N HIS A 163 -4.93 -2.89 -17.88
CA HIS A 163 -5.97 -3.45 -18.76
C HIS A 163 -6.69 -4.67 -18.17
N ALA A 164 -6.12 -5.31 -17.14
CA ALA A 164 -6.74 -6.43 -16.43
C ALA A 164 -7.60 -5.97 -15.23
N VAL A 165 -7.76 -4.65 -15.05
CA VAL A 165 -8.60 -4.05 -14.02
C VAL A 165 -9.71 -3.28 -14.70
N HIS A 166 -10.96 -3.63 -14.41
CA HIS A 166 -12.11 -2.84 -14.84
C HIS A 166 -12.75 -2.18 -13.61
N ARG A 167 -13.32 -0.99 -13.82
CA ARG A 167 -14.09 -0.28 -12.79
C ARG A 167 -15.56 -0.61 -13.00
N ALA A 168 -16.22 -1.05 -11.95
CA ALA A 168 -17.66 -1.27 -11.91
C ALA A 168 -18.28 -0.45 -10.78
N PRO A 169 -19.54 -0.01 -10.91
CA PRO A 169 -20.28 0.62 -9.81
C PRO A 169 -20.36 -0.32 -8.60
N GLY A 170 -20.00 0.17 -7.42
CA GLY A 170 -20.17 -0.55 -6.17
C GLY A 170 -21.59 -0.40 -5.60
N PRO A 171 -21.92 -1.12 -4.51
CA PRO A 171 -23.24 -1.07 -3.88
C PRO A 171 -23.72 0.33 -3.45
N GLY A 172 -22.78 1.25 -3.19
CA GLY A 172 -23.09 2.64 -2.83
C GLY A 172 -23.15 3.61 -4.02
N ALA A 173 -22.97 3.14 -5.26
CA ALA A 173 -22.98 4.02 -6.43
C ALA A 173 -24.38 4.61 -6.65
N ARG A 174 -24.44 5.94 -6.78
CA ARG A 174 -25.65 6.67 -7.17
C ARG A 174 -25.47 7.17 -8.60
N PHE A 175 -26.40 6.80 -9.47
CA PHE A 175 -26.43 7.30 -10.83
C PHE A 175 -27.26 8.57 -10.86
N LEU A 176 -26.74 9.62 -11.48
CA LEU A 176 -27.56 10.79 -11.79
C LEU A 176 -28.56 10.36 -12.87
N GLU A 177 -29.85 10.56 -12.62
CA GLU A 177 -30.87 10.38 -13.65
C GLU A 177 -30.59 11.39 -14.76
N ALA A 178 -30.48 10.92 -16.00
CA ALA A 178 -30.33 11.80 -17.15
C ALA A 178 -31.69 12.47 -17.40
N THR A 179 -31.75 13.79 -17.21
CA THR A 179 -32.90 14.65 -17.52
C THR A 179 -33.23 14.67 -19.00
#